data_AF-A0A2E9LQ13-F1
#
_entry.id   AF-A0A2E9LQ13-F1
#
_cell.length_a   1.000
_cell.length_b   1.000
_cell.length_c   1.000
_cell.angle_alpha   90.00
_cell.angle_beta   90.00
_cell.angle_gamma   90.00
#
_symmetry.space_group_name_H-M   'P 1'
#
loop_
_entity.id
_entity.type
_entity.pdbx_description
1 polymer ?
#
loop_
_entity_poly.entity_id
_entity_poly.type
_entity_poly.pdbx_seq_one_letter_code
_entity_poly.pdbx_strand_id
1 'polypeptide(L)'
;MTDDFRQRVEAAKGKTTPVSAVESKKQLDEKPEILLIETRLKENVPLSEQVDNTIFISVEELDAAAEDRSKLDPRLSDPNVQIITT
;
A
#
# COMPACT_ATOMS: atom_id res chain seq x y z
N MET A 1 1.80 2.64 -27.08
CA MET A 1 2.18 3.08 -25.72
C MET A 1 1.31 2.42 -24.63
N THR A 2 0.02 2.20 -24.86
CA THR A 2 -0.92 1.56 -23.92
C THR A 2 -0.61 0.09 -23.58
N ASP A 3 -0.02 -0.68 -24.51
CA ASP A 3 0.30 -2.09 -24.25
C ASP A 3 1.46 -2.27 -23.26
N ASP A 4 2.46 -1.38 -23.27
CA ASP A 4 3.61 -1.46 -22.35
C ASP A 4 3.19 -1.18 -20.89
N PHE A 5 2.33 -0.18 -20.68
CA PHE A 5 1.80 0.12 -19.36
C PHE A 5 0.98 -1.04 -18.79
N ARG A 6 0.05 -1.60 -19.58
CA ARG A 6 -0.77 -2.74 -19.14
C ARG A 6 0.07 -3.96 -18.83
N GLN A 7 1.05 -4.28 -19.69
CA GLN A 7 1.96 -5.40 -19.44
C GLN A 7 2.77 -5.23 -18.16
N ARG A 8 3.27 -4.02 -17.88
CA ARG A 8 3.99 -3.72 -16.63
C ARG A 8 3.12 -3.87 -15.39
N VAL A 9 1.87 -3.40 -15.46
CA VAL A 9 0.90 -3.54 -14.36
C VAL A 9 0.59 -5.01 -14.09
N GLU A 10 0.29 -5.80 -15.14
CA GLU A 10 0.00 -7.22 -14.97
C GLU A 10 1.22 -8.02 -14.48
N ALA A 11 2.43 -7.68 -14.94
CA ALA A 11 3.66 -8.27 -14.43
C ALA A 11 3.90 -7.93 -12.94
N ALA A 12 3.55 -6.72 -12.50
CA ALA A 12 3.64 -6.34 -11.09
C ALA A 12 2.61 -7.10 -10.23
N LYS A 13 1.34 -7.18 -10.68
CA LYS A 13 0.30 -7.98 -10.02
C LYS A 13 0.68 -9.45 -9.90
N GLY A 14 1.36 -10.01 -10.89
CA GLY A 14 1.85 -11.39 -10.86
C GLY A 14 2.92 -11.66 -9.80
N LYS A 15 3.51 -10.62 -9.19
CA LYS A 15 4.48 -10.72 -8.09
C LYS A 15 3.86 -10.47 -6.72
N THR A 16 2.57 -10.20 -6.64
CA THR A 16 1.86 -9.92 -5.38
C THR A 16 0.74 -10.94 -5.16
N THR A 17 0.24 -11.01 -3.94
CA THR A 17 -0.96 -11.80 -3.63
C THR A 17 -2.17 -10.88 -3.77
N PRO A 18 -3.06 -11.10 -4.75
CA PRO A 18 -4.24 -10.27 -4.91
C PRO A 18 -5.20 -10.48 -3.73
N VAL A 19 -5.74 -9.39 -3.21
CA VAL A 19 -6.78 -9.40 -2.18
C VAL A 19 -7.96 -8.54 -2.66
N SER A 20 -9.18 -9.01 -2.43
CA SER A 20 -10.37 -8.21 -2.73
C SER A 20 -10.56 -7.12 -1.69
N ALA A 21 -11.23 -6.02 -2.04
CA ALA A 21 -11.51 -4.92 -1.10
C ALA A 21 -12.32 -5.37 0.14
N VAL A 22 -13.26 -6.32 -0.04
CA VAL A 22 -14.07 -6.86 1.07
C VAL A 22 -13.20 -7.68 2.02
N GLU A 23 -12.33 -8.53 1.45
CA GLU A 23 -11.44 -9.37 2.23
C GLU A 23 -10.36 -8.54 2.94
N SER A 24 -9.79 -7.52 2.28
CA SER A 24 -8.81 -6.63 2.91
C SER A 24 -9.42 -5.85 4.07
N LYS A 25 -10.66 -5.36 3.92
CA LYS A 25 -11.37 -4.70 5.02
C LYS A 25 -11.58 -5.63 6.20
N LYS A 26 -12.03 -6.87 5.94
CA LYS A 26 -12.17 -7.89 6.99
C LYS A 26 -10.86 -8.15 7.72
N GLN A 27 -9.76 -8.31 6.97
CA GLN A 27 -8.43 -8.54 7.55
C GLN A 27 -7.98 -7.38 8.43
N LEU A 28 -8.15 -6.14 7.97
CA LEU A 28 -7.82 -4.93 8.75
C LEU A 28 -8.66 -4.81 10.04
N ASP A 29 -9.92 -5.22 10.00
CA ASP A 29 -10.82 -5.19 11.16
C ASP A 29 -10.51 -6.30 12.18
N GLU A 30 -10.13 -7.49 11.71
CA GLU A 30 -9.81 -8.64 12.57
C GLU A 30 -8.39 -8.60 13.13
N LYS A 31 -7.46 -7.95 12.42
CA LYS A 31 -6.02 -7.92 12.72
C LYS A 31 -5.49 -6.49 12.66
N PRO A 32 -5.57 -5.73 13.77
CA PRO A 32 -5.12 -4.34 13.81
C PRO A 32 -3.61 -4.17 13.65
N GLU A 33 -2.83 -5.25 13.59
CA GLU A 33 -1.41 -5.23 13.23
C GLU A 33 -1.18 -5.09 11.72
N ILE A 34 -2.17 -5.38 10.88
CA ILE A 34 -2.04 -5.24 9.42
C ILE A 34 -1.97 -3.76 9.07
N LEU A 35 -1.01 -3.43 8.21
CA LEU A 35 -0.84 -2.09 7.68
C LEU A 35 -1.45 -1.99 6.28
N LEU A 36 -2.23 -0.94 6.06
CA LEU A 36 -2.60 -0.51 4.73
C LEU A 36 -1.61 0.56 4.25
N ILE A 37 -0.98 0.35 3.11
CA ILE A 37 -0.22 1.38 2.40
C ILE A 37 -1.13 1.96 1.33
N GLU A 38 -1.45 3.24 1.47
CA GLU A 38 -2.25 3.99 0.51
C GLU A 38 -1.32 4.89 -0.32
N THR A 39 -1.32 4.66 -1.63
CA THR A 39 -0.44 5.37 -2.56
C THR A 39 -1.03 6.67 -3.10
N ARG A 40 -2.34 6.89 -2.90
CA ARG A 40 -3.00 8.18 -3.12
C ARG A 40 -2.55 9.20 -2.07
N LEU A 41 -2.47 10.46 -2.47
CA LEU A 41 -2.28 11.57 -1.52
C LEU A 41 -3.46 11.62 -0.52
N LYS A 42 -3.16 11.84 0.75
CA LYS A 42 -4.15 11.77 1.85
C LYS A 42 -5.34 12.70 1.64
N GLU A 43 -5.10 13.90 1.12
CA GLU A 43 -6.10 14.91 0.78
C GLU A 43 -7.06 14.45 -0.34
N ASN A 44 -6.66 13.46 -1.14
CA ASN A 44 -7.46 12.89 -2.22
C ASN A 44 -8.25 11.65 -1.79
N VAL A 45 -8.13 11.21 -0.54
CA VAL A 45 -8.88 10.06 0.00
C VAL A 45 -10.03 10.56 0.86
N PRO A 46 -11.30 10.31 0.47
CA PRO A 46 -12.46 10.68 1.28
C PRO A 46 -12.35 10.16 2.71
N LEU A 47 -12.78 10.95 3.70
CA LEU A 47 -12.71 10.55 5.11
C LEU A 47 -13.44 9.22 5.39
N SER A 48 -14.51 8.93 4.63
CA SER A 48 -15.24 7.66 4.71
C SER A 48 -14.47 6.44 4.20
N GLU A 49 -13.38 6.66 3.44
CA GLU A 49 -12.49 5.63 2.91
C GLU A 49 -11.18 5.53 3.69
N GLN A 50 -10.91 6.45 4.63
CA GLN A 50 -9.71 6.39 5.46
C GLN A 50 -9.89 5.35 6.57
N VAL A 51 -8.84 4.57 6.83
CA VAL A 51 -8.78 3.58 7.90
C VAL A 51 -7.61 3.89 8.83
N ASP A 52 -7.74 3.55 10.11
CA ASP A 52 -6.83 4.02 11.16
C ASP A 52 -5.39 3.51 10.99
N ASN A 53 -5.21 2.30 10.48
CA ASN A 53 -3.90 1.68 10.22
C ASN A 53 -3.38 1.90 8.80
N THR A 54 -3.63 3.11 8.26
CA THR A 54 -3.08 3.52 6.97
C THR A 54 -1.77 4.27 7.13
N ILE A 55 -0.79 3.90 6.31
CA ILE A 55 0.39 4.69 5.98
C ILE A 55 0.14 5.28 4.61
N PHE A 56 0.06 6.61 4.54
CA PHE A 56 0.02 7.32 3.27
C PHE A 56 1.46 7.52 2.79
N ILE A 57 1.76 7.04 1.60
CA ILE A 57 3.07 7.22 0.97
C ILE A 57 2.87 7.31 -0.54
N SER A 58 3.27 8.42 -1.14
CA SER A 58 3.13 8.57 -2.59
C SER A 58 4.07 7.63 -3.35
N VAL A 59 3.81 7.42 -4.64
CA VAL A 59 4.71 6.62 -5.49
C VAL A 59 6.11 7.25 -5.57
N GLU A 60 6.18 8.58 -5.59
CA GLU A 60 7.44 9.33 -5.58
C GLU A 60 8.21 9.15 -4.26
N GLU A 61 7.50 9.12 -3.13
CA GLU A 61 8.10 8.86 -1.82
C GLU A 61 8.59 7.41 -1.70
N LEU A 62 7.85 6.44 -2.26
CA LEU A 62 8.28 5.04 -2.35
C LEU A 62 9.56 4.90 -3.18
N ASP A 63 9.67 5.62 -4.30
CA ASP A 63 10.87 5.61 -5.15
C ASP A 63 12.07 6.24 -4.43
N ALA A 64 11.89 7.41 -3.80
CA ALA A 64 12.93 8.04 -3.00
C ALA A 64 13.40 7.17 -1.82
N ALA A 65 12.48 6.41 -1.21
CA ALA A 65 12.78 5.50 -0.13
C ALA A 65 13.58 4.25 -0.57
N ALA A 66 13.70 3.98 -1.88
CA ALA A 66 14.62 2.97 -2.40
C ALA A 66 16.09 3.37 -2.15
N GLU A 67 16.38 4.67 -2.12
CA GLU A 67 17.72 5.22 -1.87
C GLU A 67 17.94 5.58 -0.39
N ASP A 68 16.93 6.14 0.28
CA ASP A 68 16.99 6.51 1.70
C ASP A 68 15.72 6.14 2.47
N ARG A 69 15.80 5.04 3.22
CA ARG A 69 14.70 4.51 4.04
C ARG A 69 14.48 5.26 5.36
N SER A 70 15.35 6.21 5.73
CA SER A 70 15.29 6.87 7.04
C SER A 70 14.01 7.69 7.27
N LYS A 71 13.30 8.02 6.18
CA LYS A 71 12.06 8.81 6.19
C LYS A 71 10.79 7.97 6.15
N LEU A 72 10.90 6.64 6.03
CA LEU A 72 9.75 5.75 6.04
C LEU A 72 9.11 5.66 7.41
N ASP A 73 7.80 5.38 7.43
CA ASP A 73 7.09 5.11 8.68
C ASP A 73 7.79 3.96 9.44
N PRO A 74 8.16 4.17 10.73
CA PRO A 74 8.89 3.17 11.50
C PRO A 74 8.21 1.80 11.57
N ARG A 75 6.88 1.73 11.42
CA ARG A 75 6.13 0.47 11.42
C ARG A 75 6.48 -0.42 10.23
N LEU A 76 7.05 0.12 9.16
CA LEU A 76 7.54 -0.64 8.00
C LEU A 76 8.89 -1.34 8.26
N SER A 77 9.52 -1.10 9.41
CA SER A 77 10.77 -1.77 9.79
C SER A 77 10.56 -3.20 10.31
N ASP A 78 9.33 -3.57 10.69
CA ASP A 78 9.01 -4.92 11.13
C ASP A 78 8.78 -5.84 9.92
N PRO A 79 9.66 -6.84 9.67
CA PRO A 79 9.50 -7.74 8.53
C PRO A 79 8.33 -8.72 8.67
N ASN A 80 7.70 -8.81 9.85
CA ASN A 80 6.59 -9.73 10.11
C ASN A 80 5.22 -9.08 9.91
N VAL A 81 5.19 -7.77 9.66
CA VAL A 81 3.93 -7.06 9.45
C VAL A 81 3.36 -7.41 8.09
N GLN A 82 2.09 -7.79 8.05
CA GLN A 82 1.40 -7.96 6.78
C GLN A 82 1.06 -6.58 6.22
N ILE A 83 1.40 -6.37 4.95
CA ILE A 83 1.14 -5.13 4.23
C ILE A 83 0.08 -5.40 3.15
N ILE A 84 -0.95 -4.57 3.13
CA ILE A 84 -1.90 -4.47 2.02
C ILE A 84 -1.62 -3.14 1.31
N THR A 85 -1.52 -3.14 -0.01
CA THR A 85 -1.25 -1.94 -0.81
C THR A 85 -2.42 -1.66 -1.74
N THR A 86 -2.86 -0.41 -1.87
CA THR A 86 -3.91 0.03 -2.81
C THR A 86 -3.39 0.91 -3.93
#